data_AF-A0A3B8UDA5-F1
#
_entry.id   AF-A0A3B8UDA5-F1
#
_cell.length_a   1.000
_cell.length_b   1.000
_cell.length_c   1.000
_cell.angle_alpha   90.00
_cell.angle_beta   90.00
_cell.angle_gamma   90.00
#
_symmetry.space_group_name_H-M   'P 1'
#
loop_
_entity.id
_entity.type
_entity.pdbx_description
1 polymer ?
#
loop_
_entity_poly.entity_id
_entity_poly.type
_entity_poly.pdbx_seq_one_letter_code
_entity_poly.pdbx_strand_id
1 'polypeptide(L)'
;MTRRSMTPEDLYAFAERLDGPLGIAFKSAHALIRHRMHLAGRGPSDFSKGEFLTLFLDAFSDAAPSAYAHLDRETVDEAVQRMAANVRMKAAANADGGEALN
;
A
#
# COMPACT_ATOMS: atom_id res chain seq x y z
N MET A 1 11.64 5.59 21.03
CA MET A 1 11.32 6.01 19.64
C MET A 1 10.51 7.29 19.68
N THR A 2 11.10 8.42 19.32
CA THR A 2 10.41 9.70 19.24
C THR A 2 9.43 9.63 18.07
N ARG A 3 8.11 9.70 18.34
CA ARG A 3 7.11 9.88 17.27
C ARG A 3 7.41 11.24 16.64
N ARG A 4 7.96 11.25 15.43
CA ARG A 4 8.12 12.49 14.66
C ARG A 4 6.70 13.02 14.39
N SER A 5 6.36 14.14 14.99
CA SER A 5 5.12 14.85 14.72
C SER A 5 5.13 15.27 13.25
N MET A 6 4.11 14.85 12.50
CA MET A 6 3.94 15.23 11.10
C MET A 6 3.71 16.74 11.03
N THR A 7 4.52 17.47 10.28
CA THR A 7 4.33 18.91 10.12
C THR A 7 3.30 19.20 9.02
N PRO A 8 2.72 20.42 8.98
CA PRO A 8 1.87 20.82 7.85
C PRO A 8 2.58 20.68 6.49
N GLU A 9 3.88 20.94 6.42
CA GLU A 9 4.69 20.79 5.22
C GLU A 9 4.81 19.32 4.77
N ASP A 10 4.93 18.38 5.72
CA ASP A 10 4.90 16.94 5.43
C ASP A 10 3.55 16.52 4.80
N LEU A 11 2.45 17.16 5.23
CA LEU A 11 1.11 16.93 4.66
C LEU A 11 0.98 17.51 3.25
N TYR A 12 1.48 18.71 2.99
CA TYR A 12 1.47 19.30 1.64
C TYR A 12 2.31 18.48 0.66
N ALA A 13 3.53 18.08 1.06
CA ALA A 13 4.39 17.23 0.24
C ALA A 13 3.75 15.85 -0.03
N PHE A 14 2.97 15.33 0.91
CA PHE A 14 2.19 14.12 0.70
C PHE A 14 1.04 14.33 -0.28
N ALA A 15 0.30 15.43 -0.16
CA ALA A 15 -0.78 15.79 -1.08
C ALA A 15 -0.28 15.94 -2.53
N GLU A 16 0.85 16.64 -2.73
CA GLU A 16 1.48 16.76 -4.05
C GLU A 16 1.87 15.39 -4.64
N ARG A 17 2.37 14.47 -3.80
CA ARG A 17 2.65 13.09 -4.24
C ARG A 17 1.37 12.34 -4.62
N LEU A 18 0.28 12.54 -3.89
CA LEU A 18 -1.03 11.97 -4.22
C LEU A 18 -1.62 12.54 -5.51
N ASP A 19 -1.25 13.75 -5.92
CA ASP A 19 -1.61 14.29 -7.23
C ASP A 19 -0.67 13.81 -8.36
N GLY A 20 0.48 13.21 -7.99
CA GLY A 20 1.48 12.68 -8.91
C GLY A 20 1.41 11.16 -9.15
N PRO A 21 2.55 10.54 -9.54
CA PRO A 21 2.68 9.11 -9.80
C PRO A 21 2.15 8.19 -8.69
N LEU A 22 2.30 8.59 -7.42
CA LEU A 22 1.82 7.79 -6.30
C LEU A 22 0.28 7.70 -6.30
N GLY A 23 -0.41 8.80 -6.59
CA GLY A 23 -1.87 8.79 -6.76
C GLY A 23 -2.35 7.94 -7.93
N ILE A 24 -1.62 7.99 -9.05
CA ILE A 24 -1.91 7.16 -10.23
C ILE A 24 -1.76 5.67 -9.87
N ALA A 25 -0.69 5.30 -9.15
CA ALA A 25 -0.48 3.95 -8.67
C ALA A 25 -1.62 3.50 -7.73
N PHE A 26 -2.03 4.34 -6.79
CA PHE A 26 -3.16 4.02 -5.89
C PHE A 26 -4.48 3.81 -6.63
N LYS A 27 -4.82 4.69 -7.58
CA LYS A 27 -6.05 4.56 -8.39
C LYS A 27 -6.04 3.27 -9.22
N SER A 28 -4.89 2.96 -9.83
CA SER A 28 -4.71 1.75 -10.64
C SER A 28 -4.76 0.48 -9.78
N ALA A 29 -4.10 0.48 -8.62
CA ALA A 29 -4.16 -0.60 -7.65
C ALA A 29 -5.61 -0.83 -7.17
N HIS A 30 -6.37 0.23 -6.88
CA HIS A 30 -7.78 0.11 -6.51
C HIS A 30 -8.62 -0.54 -7.62
N ALA A 31 -8.39 -0.18 -8.89
CA ALA A 31 -9.07 -0.84 -10.01
C ALA A 31 -8.73 -2.34 -10.08
N LEU A 32 -7.46 -2.70 -9.91
CA LEU A 32 -7.00 -4.10 -9.88
C LEU A 32 -7.61 -4.88 -8.71
N ILE A 33 -7.68 -4.29 -7.51
CA ILE A 33 -8.30 -4.90 -6.33
C ILE A 33 -9.77 -5.22 -6.63
N ARG A 34 -10.53 -4.25 -7.15
CA ARG A 34 -11.95 -4.48 -7.49
C ARG A 34 -12.12 -5.57 -8.54
N HIS A 35 -11.25 -5.60 -9.55
CA HIS A 35 -11.27 -6.65 -10.56
C HIS A 35 -11.00 -8.04 -9.95
N ARG A 36 -9.97 -8.16 -9.09
CA ARG A 36 -9.63 -9.42 -8.40
C ARG A 36 -10.73 -9.89 -7.45
N MET A 37 -11.34 -8.97 -6.70
CA MET A 37 -12.49 -9.26 -5.85
C MET A 37 -13.66 -9.81 -6.66
N HIS A 38 -13.96 -9.17 -7.79
CA HIS A 38 -15.01 -9.62 -8.69
C HIS A 38 -14.72 -11.02 -9.25
N LEU A 39 -13.49 -11.28 -9.72
CA LEU A 39 -13.08 -12.61 -10.20
C LEU A 39 -13.15 -13.69 -9.12
N ALA A 40 -12.87 -13.33 -7.86
CA ALA A 40 -12.96 -14.24 -6.73
C ALA A 40 -14.40 -14.45 -6.23
N GLY A 41 -15.38 -13.69 -6.72
CA GLY A 41 -16.75 -13.70 -6.20
C GLY A 41 -16.86 -13.24 -4.74
N ARG A 42 -15.88 -12.47 -4.26
CA ARG A 42 -15.78 -12.00 -2.86
C ARG A 42 -15.97 -10.49 -2.78
N GLY A 43 -16.77 -10.04 -1.82
CA GLY A 43 -16.88 -8.63 -1.45
C GLY A 43 -15.79 -8.20 -0.47
N PRO A 44 -15.60 -6.89 -0.22
CA PRO A 44 -14.59 -6.39 0.71
C PRO A 44 -14.71 -6.95 2.14
N SER A 45 -15.94 -7.22 2.60
CA SER A 45 -16.23 -7.80 3.91
C SER A 45 -15.74 -9.24 4.08
N ASP A 46 -15.48 -9.93 2.97
CA ASP A 46 -15.11 -11.34 2.99
C ASP A 46 -13.60 -11.53 3.20
N PHE A 47 -12.82 -10.46 3.16
CA PHE A 47 -11.36 -10.49 3.36
C PHE A 47 -11.04 -10.14 4.81
N SER A 48 -10.25 -10.99 5.46
CA SER A 48 -9.56 -10.60 6.69
C SER A 48 -8.62 -9.41 6.42
N LYS A 49 -8.25 -8.69 7.48
CA LYS A 49 -7.30 -7.56 7.37
C LYS A 49 -5.97 -7.99 6.71
N GLY A 50 -5.49 -9.20 7.02
CA GLY A 50 -4.27 -9.76 6.44
C GLY A 50 -4.42 -10.09 4.96
N GLU A 51 -5.52 -10.72 4.56
CA GLU A 51 -5.79 -11.00 3.15
C GLU A 51 -5.98 -9.72 2.34
N PHE A 52 -6.71 -8.74 2.88
CA PHE A 52 -6.91 -7.45 2.20
C PHE A 52 -5.59 -6.69 2.06
N LEU A 53 -4.72 -6.74 3.08
CA LEU A 53 -3.39 -6.15 3.01
C LEU A 53 -2.53 -6.79 1.91
N THR A 54 -2.51 -8.12 1.83
CA THR A 54 -1.79 -8.84 0.77
C THR A 54 -2.36 -8.47 -0.60
N LEU A 55 -3.68 -8.49 -0.76
CA LEU A 55 -4.36 -8.12 -1.99
C LEU A 55 -4.00 -6.69 -2.44
N PHE A 56 -3.93 -5.76 -1.50
CA PHE A 56 -3.51 -4.39 -1.74
C PHE A 56 -2.04 -4.29 -2.17
N LEU A 57 -1.12 -4.91 -1.44
CA LEU A 57 0.31 -4.85 -1.74
C LEU A 57 0.64 -5.47 -3.11
N ASP A 58 -0.03 -6.57 -3.46
CA ASP A 58 0.16 -7.22 -4.76
C ASP A 58 -0.39 -6.34 -5.89
N ALA A 59 -1.58 -5.76 -5.72
CA ALA A 59 -2.16 -4.86 -6.72
C ALA A 59 -1.34 -3.57 -6.88
N PHE A 60 -0.76 -3.06 -5.79
CA PHE A 60 0.10 -1.89 -5.84
C PHE A 60 1.43 -2.20 -6.56
N SER A 61 2.00 -3.39 -6.33
CA SER A 61 3.21 -3.85 -7.02
C SER A 61 3.00 -3.92 -8.54
N ASP A 62 1.83 -4.37 -8.99
CA ASP A 62 1.53 -4.42 -10.42
C ASP A 62 1.22 -3.04 -11.03
N ALA A 63 0.67 -2.13 -10.23
CA ALA A 63 0.27 -0.80 -10.68
C ALA A 63 1.43 0.20 -10.74
N ALA A 64 2.38 0.09 -9.81
CA ALA A 64 3.42 1.11 -9.62
C ALA A 64 4.33 1.32 -10.84
N PRO A 65 4.85 0.30 -11.53
CA PRO A 65 5.78 0.51 -12.66
C PRO A 65 5.19 1.42 -13.76
N SER A 66 3.91 1.23 -14.07
CA SER A 66 3.20 2.03 -15.09
C SER A 66 2.99 3.48 -14.65
N ALA A 67 2.84 3.73 -13.35
CA ALA A 67 2.69 5.09 -12.82
C ALA A 67 4.02 5.86 -12.80
N TYR A 68 5.14 5.15 -12.72
CA TYR A 68 6.50 5.69 -12.70
C TYR A 68 7.25 5.40 -14.01
N ALA A 69 6.59 5.56 -15.17
CA ALA A 69 7.16 5.24 -16.48
C ALA A 69 8.44 6.02 -16.86
N HIS A 70 8.80 7.06 -16.10
CA HIS A 70 10.03 7.83 -16.24
C HIS A 70 11.22 7.24 -15.48
N LEU A 71 10.99 6.21 -14.65
CA LEU A 71 12.00 5.46 -13.93
C LEU A 71 12.19 4.09 -14.56
N ASP A 72 13.37 3.52 -14.32
CA ASP A 72 13.60 2.13 -14.65
C ASP A 72 12.67 1.21 -13.83
N ARG A 73 12.16 0.17 -14.49
CA ARG A 73 11.17 -0.74 -13.90
C ARG A 73 11.74 -1.48 -12.69
N GLU A 74 12.96 -1.97 -12.78
CA GLU A 74 13.61 -2.73 -11.70
C GLU A 74 13.76 -1.83 -10.46
N THR A 75 14.11 -0.55 -10.67
CA THR A 75 14.18 0.44 -9.60
C THR A 75 12.84 0.63 -8.88
N VAL A 76 11.73 0.71 -9.63
CA VAL A 76 10.39 0.84 -9.05
C VAL A 76 9.99 -0.44 -8.33
N ASP A 77 10.22 -1.60 -8.94
CA ASP A 77 9.90 -2.90 -8.37
C ASP A 77 10.64 -3.12 -7.05
N GLU A 78 11.95 -2.83 -6.98
CA GLU A 78 12.72 -2.91 -5.74
C GLU A 78 12.17 -1.99 -4.64
N ALA A 79 11.84 -0.75 -4.99
CA ALA A 79 11.31 0.22 -4.04
C ALA A 79 9.97 -0.26 -3.45
N VAL A 80 9.09 -0.80 -4.30
CA VAL A 80 7.79 -1.33 -3.88
C VAL A 80 7.96 -2.59 -3.03
N GLN A 81 8.88 -3.49 -3.36
CA GLN A 81 9.16 -4.68 -2.55
C GLN A 81 9.68 -4.31 -1.16
N ARG A 82 10.60 -3.33 -1.05
CA ARG A 82 11.08 -2.83 0.24
C ARG A 82 9.95 -2.18 1.04
N MET A 83 9.08 -1.42 0.39
CA MET A 83 7.89 -0.85 1.04
C MET A 83 6.95 -1.95 1.55
N ALA A 84 6.64 -2.94 0.73
CA ALA A 84 5.76 -4.04 1.07
C ALA A 84 6.30 -4.86 2.25
N ALA A 85 7.60 -5.15 2.27
CA ALA A 85 8.25 -5.81 3.39
C ALA A 85 8.11 -4.99 4.70
N ASN A 86 8.37 -3.68 4.64
CA ASN A 86 8.20 -2.80 5.79
C ASN A 86 6.75 -2.73 6.30
N VAL A 87 5.78 -2.72 5.39
CA VAL A 87 4.35 -2.72 5.73
C VAL A 87 3.95 -4.03 6.39
N ARG A 88 4.38 -5.19 5.83
CA ARG A 88 4.10 -6.52 6.41
C ARG A 88 4.70 -6.66 7.81
N MET A 89 5.95 -6.22 8.00
CA MET A 89 6.61 -6.22 9.31
C MET A 89 5.84 -5.37 10.34
N LYS A 90 5.43 -4.15 9.97
CA LYS A 90 4.64 -3.28 10.85
C LYS A 90 3.25 -3.86 11.15
N ALA A 91 2.63 -4.52 10.17
CA ALA A 91 1.33 -5.17 10.36
C ALA A 91 1.44 -6.33 11.36
N ALA A 92 2.49 -7.16 11.26
CA ALA A 92 2.77 -8.24 12.20
C ALA A 92 3.00 -7.70 13.63
N ALA A 93 3.87 -6.70 13.77
CA ALA A 93 4.16 -6.09 15.08
C ALA A 93 2.93 -5.49 15.77
N ASN A 94 1.96 -4.99 15.01
CA ASN A 94 0.70 -4.45 15.56
C ASN A 94 -0.36 -5.53 15.80
N ALA A 95 -0.27 -6.69 15.14
CA ALA A 95 -1.14 -7.83 15.42
C ALA A 95 -0.79 -8.47 16.78
N ASP A 96 0.51 -8.57 17.10
CA ASP A 96 0.99 -9.13 18.37
C ASP A 96 0.75 -8.20 19.59
N GLY A 97 0.56 -6.89 19.36
CA GLY A 97 0.27 -5.92 20.42
C GLY A 97 -1.18 -5.87 20.88
N GLY A 98 -2.09 -6.59 20.22
CA GLY A 98 -3.53 -6.56 20.49
C GLY A 98 -4.01 -7.47 21.63
N GLU A 99 -3.22 -8.45 22.04
CA GLU A 99 -3.58 -9.37 23.15
C GLU A 99 -3.14 -8.89 24.54
N ALA A 100 -2.34 -7.84 24.65
CA ALA A 100 -1.80 -7.36 25.93
C ALA A 100 -2.68 -6.30 26.64
N LEU A 101 -3.89 -6.03 26.13
CA LEU A 101 -4.86 -5.11 26.74
C LEU A 101 -6.22 -5.78 26.93
N ASN A 102 -6.26 -6.83 27.76
CA ASN A 102 -7.44 -7.23 28.51
C ASN A 102 -7.04 -7.46 29.97
#